data_AF-A0A2V7S587-F1
#
_entry.id   AF-A0A2V7S587-F1
#
_cell.length_a   1.000
_cell.length_b   1.000
_cell.length_c   1.000
_cell.angle_alpha   90.00
_cell.angle_beta   90.00
_cell.angle_gamma   90.00
#
_symmetry.space_group_name_H-M   'P 1'
#
loop_
_entity.id
_entity.type
_entity.pdbx_description
1 polymer ?
#
loop_
_entity_poly.entity_id
_entity_poly.type
_entity_poly.pdbx_seq_one_letter_code
_entity_poly.pdbx_strand_id
1 'polypeptide(L)'
;MGACSEPTGSGRRPVDASLLVQADLSATAVMTVVVEVTAADIPTPLVFNIPVVDRVASGPVTIPSGSNRTITMRAFDAGGVETHHGSVTVNIQPGTNPTISIVLMPLTGSVPIDATLGSFAVSVRPTVDTLTVGDTVTLTAAILDASGTPVTGQVAWGSVGPAVASVVSTGPQTGRVTAMHPGRTTVAATYGGTAALATIVVPGWYASPSGSSAGDGSRRPWDLQTALSGSQGRVQPGDTIWLRGGTYQGSFTSTLNGSEAAPIVVRQYPGERATVDGANAPSANLV
;
A
#
# COMPACT_ATOMS: atom_id res chain seq x y z
N MET A 1 41.75 -30.25 22.36
CA MET A 1 40.31 -30.43 22.10
C MET A 1 39.55 -29.63 23.15
N GLY A 2 39.25 -28.37 22.85
CA GLY A 2 38.36 -27.54 23.68
C GLY A 2 37.02 -27.45 22.97
N ALA A 3 36.00 -28.11 23.53
CA ALA A 3 34.63 -27.97 23.06
C ALA A 3 34.05 -26.67 23.63
N CYS A 4 33.74 -25.72 22.75
CA CYS A 4 32.86 -24.62 23.10
C CYS A 4 31.43 -25.16 23.16
N SER A 5 30.83 -25.17 24.33
CA SER A 5 29.39 -25.36 24.51
C SER A 5 28.63 -24.19 23.86
N GLU A 6 27.70 -24.49 22.95
CA GLU A 6 26.76 -23.52 22.41
C GLU A 6 25.81 -23.02 23.52
N PRO A 7 25.56 -21.70 23.63
CA PRO A 7 24.56 -21.18 24.54
C PRO A 7 23.16 -21.45 23.97
N THR A 8 22.41 -22.32 24.63
CA THR A 8 20.97 -22.51 24.42
C THR A 8 20.22 -21.25 24.85
N GLY A 9 19.82 -20.42 23.89
CA GLY A 9 19.15 -19.16 24.21
C GLY A 9 18.72 -18.31 23.01
N SER A 10 18.20 -18.91 21.94
CA SER A 10 17.52 -18.12 20.89
C SER A 10 16.04 -17.95 21.25
N GLY A 11 15.75 -16.96 22.10
CA GLY A 11 14.39 -16.46 22.28
C GLY A 11 13.91 -15.84 20.97
N ARG A 12 13.34 -16.65 20.08
CA ARG A 12 12.68 -16.15 18.86
C ARG A 12 11.46 -15.36 19.34
N ARG A 13 11.48 -14.04 19.14
CA ARG A 13 10.31 -13.19 19.40
C ARG A 13 9.09 -13.85 18.73
N PRO A 14 7.98 -14.08 19.46
CA PRO A 14 6.78 -14.63 18.87
C PRO A 14 6.43 -13.83 17.62
N VAL A 15 6.11 -14.52 16.53
CA VAL A 15 5.65 -13.86 15.33
C VAL A 15 4.18 -13.53 15.55
N ASP A 16 3.82 -12.26 15.45
CA ASP A 16 2.43 -11.87 15.63
C ASP A 16 1.57 -12.37 14.46
N ALA A 17 0.38 -12.85 14.78
CA ALA A 17 -0.66 -13.20 13.81
C ALA A 17 -1.74 -12.13 13.84
N SER A 18 -2.12 -11.63 12.67
CA SER A 18 -3.25 -10.72 12.52
C SER A 18 -4.49 -11.49 12.12
N LEU A 19 -5.53 -11.43 12.95
CA LEU A 19 -6.81 -12.07 12.70
C LEU A 19 -7.91 -11.02 12.58
N LEU A 20 -8.85 -11.23 11.67
CA LEU A 20 -10.02 -10.41 11.51
C LEU A 20 -11.14 -10.92 12.41
N VAL A 21 -11.62 -10.07 13.30
CA VAL A 21 -12.83 -10.32 14.09
C VAL A 21 -14.05 -9.95 13.24
N GLN A 22 -15.08 -10.80 13.27
CA GLN A 22 -16.40 -10.51 12.72
C GLN A 22 -17.48 -11.03 13.68
N ALA A 23 -18.48 -10.20 13.97
CA ALA A 23 -19.69 -10.62 14.66
C ALA A 23 -20.90 -9.82 14.14
N ASP A 24 -21.99 -10.53 13.82
CA ASP A 24 -23.28 -9.93 13.48
C ASP A 24 -24.02 -9.57 14.77
N LEU A 25 -24.32 -8.29 14.95
CA LEU A 25 -24.99 -7.74 16.12
C LEU A 25 -26.44 -7.31 15.81
N SER A 26 -26.96 -7.60 14.61
CA SER A 26 -28.25 -7.13 14.11
C SER A 26 -29.43 -7.45 15.03
N ALA A 27 -29.39 -8.61 15.69
CA ALA A 27 -30.40 -9.07 16.64
C ALA A 27 -30.24 -8.53 18.07
N THR A 28 -29.29 -7.61 18.32
CA THR A 28 -28.91 -7.16 19.67
C THR A 28 -28.77 -5.63 19.78
N ALA A 29 -28.73 -5.12 21.01
CA ALA A 29 -28.48 -3.70 21.31
C ALA A 29 -26.99 -3.38 21.60
N VAL A 30 -26.08 -4.25 21.16
CA VAL A 30 -24.64 -4.09 21.37
C VAL A 30 -24.11 -2.91 20.57
N MET A 31 -23.27 -2.10 21.21
CA MET A 31 -22.59 -0.95 20.60
C MET A 31 -21.07 -1.09 20.56
N THR A 32 -20.49 -1.86 21.47
CA THR A 32 -19.03 -2.07 21.53
C THR A 32 -18.72 -3.54 21.76
N VAL A 33 -17.70 -4.06 21.07
CA VAL A 33 -17.14 -5.38 21.33
C VAL A 33 -15.68 -5.22 21.73
N VAL A 34 -15.29 -5.87 22.83
CA VAL A 34 -13.93 -5.88 23.35
C VAL A 34 -13.40 -7.30 23.27
N VAL A 35 -12.19 -7.43 22.75
CA VAL A 35 -11.44 -8.69 22.73
C VAL A 35 -10.28 -8.57 23.70
N GLU A 36 -10.21 -9.48 24.66
CA GLU A 36 -9.11 -9.63 25.60
C GLU A 36 -8.36 -10.93 25.30
N VAL A 37 -7.03 -10.89 25.23
CA VAL A 37 -6.19 -12.07 25.02
C VAL A 37 -5.21 -12.23 26.18
N THR A 38 -5.23 -13.41 26.79
CA THR A 38 -4.35 -13.78 27.90
C THR A 38 -3.65 -15.12 27.63
N ALA A 39 -2.46 -15.28 28.20
CA ALA A 39 -1.70 -16.53 28.27
C ALA A 39 -0.58 -16.39 29.32
N ALA A 40 0.00 -17.50 29.77
CA ALA A 40 1.07 -17.49 30.77
C ALA A 40 2.32 -16.70 30.34
N ASP A 41 2.60 -16.66 29.04
CA ASP A 41 3.70 -15.92 28.41
C ASP A 41 3.30 -14.53 27.88
N ILE A 42 2.05 -14.09 28.13
CA ILE A 42 1.57 -12.73 27.85
C ILE A 42 1.49 -11.99 29.19
N PRO A 43 2.52 -11.20 29.57
CA PRO A 43 2.61 -10.59 30.90
C PRO A 43 1.58 -9.48 31.12
N THR A 44 1.04 -8.90 30.05
CA THR A 44 -0.02 -7.89 30.10
C THR A 44 -1.12 -8.30 29.13
N PRO A 45 -2.37 -8.49 29.58
CA PRO A 45 -3.49 -8.83 28.70
C PRO A 45 -3.57 -7.85 27.53
N LEU A 46 -3.72 -8.38 26.32
CA LEU A 46 -3.92 -7.57 25.13
C LEU A 46 -5.41 -7.25 25.01
N VAL A 47 -5.76 -5.97 24.88
CA VAL A 47 -7.16 -5.53 24.81
C VAL A 47 -7.38 -4.77 23.52
N PHE A 48 -8.37 -5.19 22.75
CA PHE A 48 -8.73 -4.60 21.46
C PHE A 48 -10.20 -4.16 21.47
N ASN A 49 -10.43 -2.90 21.10
CA ASN A 49 -11.78 -2.42 20.81
C ASN A 49 -12.10 -2.69 19.35
N ILE A 50 -13.18 -3.41 19.09
CA ILE A 50 -13.61 -3.75 17.74
C ILE A 50 -14.67 -2.74 17.30
N PRO A 51 -14.41 -1.98 16.21
CA PRO A 51 -15.39 -1.04 15.67
C PRO A 51 -16.69 -1.74 15.30
N VAL A 52 -17.81 -1.11 15.63
CA VAL A 52 -19.15 -1.54 15.20
C VAL A 52 -19.66 -0.55 14.17
N VAL A 53 -19.91 -1.03 12.96
CA VAL A 53 -20.47 -0.24 11.85
C VAL A 53 -21.64 -1.03 11.28
N ASP A 54 -22.78 -0.38 11.08
CA ASP A 54 -24.00 -0.99 10.53
C ASP A 54 -24.39 -2.33 11.20
N ARG A 55 -24.27 -2.38 12.53
CA ARG A 55 -24.54 -3.57 13.38
C ARG A 55 -23.62 -4.76 13.13
N VAL A 56 -22.44 -4.55 12.55
CA VAL A 56 -21.40 -5.58 12.46
C VAL A 56 -20.18 -5.10 13.24
N ALA A 57 -19.73 -5.89 14.20
CA ALA A 57 -18.42 -5.69 14.82
C ALA A 57 -17.36 -6.27 13.89
N SER A 58 -16.47 -5.43 13.36
CA SER A 58 -15.35 -5.92 12.56
C SER A 58 -14.08 -5.12 12.74
N GLY A 59 -12.97 -5.83 12.88
CA GLY A 59 -11.66 -5.21 13.02
C GLY A 59 -10.54 -6.23 13.20
N PRO A 60 -9.30 -5.87 12.85
CA PRO A 60 -8.17 -6.75 13.03
C PRO A 60 -7.71 -6.74 14.50
N VAL A 61 -7.26 -7.89 14.97
CA VAL A 61 -6.55 -8.07 16.24
C VAL A 61 -5.19 -8.70 15.98
N THR A 62 -4.18 -8.26 16.71
CA THR A 62 -2.80 -8.75 16.56
C THR A 62 -2.45 -9.58 17.78
N ILE A 63 -2.28 -10.89 17.59
CA ILE A 63 -2.08 -11.85 18.67
C ILE A 63 -0.72 -12.54 18.52
N PRO A 64 0.15 -12.51 19.53
CA PRO A 64 1.42 -13.24 19.50
C PRO A 64 1.19 -14.74 19.29
N SER A 65 1.89 -15.35 18.32
CA SER A 65 1.84 -16.81 18.13
C SER A 65 2.23 -17.55 19.41
N GLY A 66 1.60 -18.68 19.67
CA GLY A 66 1.91 -19.56 20.80
C GLY A 66 0.71 -20.38 21.25
N SER A 67 0.94 -21.20 22.28
CA SER A 67 -0.08 -22.12 22.79
C SER A 67 -0.97 -21.47 23.86
N ASN A 68 -2.15 -22.04 24.07
CA ASN A 68 -3.05 -21.67 25.17
C ASN A 68 -3.36 -20.17 25.25
N ARG A 69 -3.61 -19.54 24.10
CA ARG A 69 -4.14 -18.18 24.02
C ARG A 69 -5.61 -18.24 24.37
N THR A 70 -5.97 -17.71 25.53
CA THR A 70 -7.37 -17.55 25.95
C THR A 70 -7.87 -16.22 25.39
N ILE A 71 -8.80 -16.31 24.44
CA ILE A 71 -9.44 -15.17 23.78
C ILE A 71 -10.82 -15.02 24.40
N THR A 72 -11.03 -13.92 25.12
CA THR A 72 -12.30 -13.58 25.73
C THR A 72 -12.92 -12.41 24.98
N MET A 73 -14.16 -12.57 24.55
CA MET A 73 -14.94 -11.52 23.90
C MET A 73 -16.05 -11.07 24.81
N ARG A 74 -16.22 -9.76 24.94
CA ARG A 74 -17.28 -9.12 25.74
C ARG A 74 -17.98 -8.08 24.89
N ALA A 75 -19.30 -8.07 24.95
CA ALA A 75 -20.15 -7.14 24.21
C ALA A 75 -20.86 -6.20 25.18
N PHE A 76 -20.89 -4.91 24.86
CA PHE A 76 -21.43 -3.86 25.71
C PHE A 76 -22.51 -3.07 24.98
N ASP A 77 -23.56 -2.67 25.70
CA ASP A 77 -24.59 -1.77 25.19
C ASP A 77 -24.13 -0.30 25.15
N ALA A 78 -25.03 0.60 24.77
CA ALA A 78 -24.76 2.05 24.71
C ALA A 78 -24.43 2.67 26.08
N GLY A 79 -24.85 2.03 27.18
CA GLY A 79 -24.57 2.45 28.56
C GLY A 79 -23.25 1.90 29.10
N GLY A 80 -22.53 1.09 28.32
CA GLY A 80 -21.30 0.42 28.75
C GLY A 80 -21.54 -0.78 29.65
N VAL A 81 -22.77 -1.31 29.71
CA VAL A 81 -23.09 -2.50 30.48
C VAL A 81 -22.78 -3.74 29.64
N GLU A 82 -22.08 -4.70 30.23
CA GLU A 82 -21.82 -5.98 29.57
C GLU A 82 -23.14 -6.72 29.36
N THR A 83 -23.38 -7.17 28.14
CA THR A 83 -24.61 -7.86 27.74
C THR A 83 -24.36 -9.29 27.31
N HIS A 84 -23.17 -9.57 26.77
CA HIS A 84 -22.78 -10.91 26.32
C HIS A 84 -21.30 -11.15 26.58
N HIS A 85 -20.93 -12.41 26.82
CA HIS A 85 -19.53 -12.83 26.80
C HIS A 85 -19.34 -14.23 26.23
N GLY A 86 -18.15 -14.49 25.74
CA GLY A 86 -17.69 -15.81 25.31
C GLY A 86 -16.18 -15.90 25.47
N SER A 87 -15.67 -17.12 25.61
CA SER A 87 -14.23 -17.34 25.72
C SER A 87 -13.85 -18.66 25.05
N VAL A 88 -12.67 -18.68 24.42
CA VAL A 88 -12.09 -19.88 23.83
C VAL A 88 -10.59 -19.91 24.10
N THR A 89 -10.02 -21.10 24.31
CA THR A 89 -8.57 -21.27 24.44
C THR A 89 -8.06 -22.07 23.26
N VAL A 90 -7.13 -21.48 22.51
CA VAL A 90 -6.60 -22.05 21.26
C VAL A 90 -5.09 -21.86 21.16
N ASN A 91 -4.47 -22.56 20.21
CA ASN A 91 -3.10 -22.29 19.79
C ASN A 91 -3.14 -21.33 18.59
N ILE A 92 -2.30 -20.30 18.61
CA ILE A 92 -2.14 -19.36 17.50
C ILE A 92 -0.82 -19.67 16.79
N GLN A 93 -0.90 -19.94 15.49
CA GLN A 93 0.24 -20.23 14.63
C GLN A 93 0.79 -18.94 13.99
N PRO A 94 2.10 -18.87 13.70
CA PRO A 94 2.63 -17.85 12.80
C PRO A 94 1.95 -17.92 11.43
N GLY A 95 1.47 -16.78 10.92
CA GLY A 95 0.80 -16.72 9.62
C GLY A 95 -0.66 -17.16 9.66
N THR A 96 -1.04 -18.09 8.78
CA THR A 96 -2.45 -18.51 8.63
C THR A 96 -2.91 -19.34 9.81
N ASN A 97 -4.06 -18.98 10.36
CA ASN A 97 -4.78 -19.71 11.39
C ASN A 97 -6.14 -20.18 10.86
N PRO A 98 -6.64 -21.35 11.31
CA PRO A 98 -8.02 -21.75 11.05
C PRO A 98 -8.98 -20.74 11.66
N THR A 99 -10.20 -20.66 11.11
CA THR A 99 -11.25 -19.82 11.70
C THR A 99 -11.58 -20.32 13.10
N ILE A 100 -11.49 -19.41 14.07
CA ILE A 100 -11.86 -19.64 15.46
C ILE A 100 -13.28 -19.11 15.65
N SER A 101 -14.18 -19.96 16.13
CA SER A 101 -15.55 -19.55 16.46
C SER A 101 -15.70 -19.36 17.97
N ILE A 102 -16.36 -18.27 18.37
CA ILE A 102 -16.72 -17.98 19.75
C ILE A 102 -18.21 -17.64 19.78
N VAL A 103 -18.97 -18.38 20.59
CA VAL A 103 -20.36 -18.03 20.86
C VAL A 103 -20.39 -17.17 22.11
N LEU A 104 -20.84 -15.92 21.97
CA LEU A 104 -21.05 -15.04 23.11
C LEU A 104 -22.45 -15.28 23.66
N MET A 105 -22.51 -15.82 24.87
CA MET A 105 -23.78 -16.09 25.54
C MET A 105 -24.32 -14.81 26.17
N PRO A 106 -25.64 -14.59 26.10
CA PRO A 106 -26.29 -13.43 26.68
C PRO A 106 -26.29 -13.53 28.21
N LEU A 107 -26.05 -12.41 28.88
CA LEU A 107 -26.17 -12.29 30.33
C LEU A 107 -27.63 -12.14 30.77
N THR A 108 -28.50 -11.61 29.90
CA THR A 108 -29.93 -11.44 30.16
C THR A 108 -30.77 -11.68 28.90
N GLY A 109 -31.53 -12.78 28.86
CA GLY A 109 -32.72 -13.00 28.01
C GLY A 109 -32.60 -12.75 26.49
N SER A 110 -31.39 -12.56 25.95
CA SER A 110 -31.15 -12.19 24.55
C SER A 110 -30.76 -13.42 23.71
N VAL A 111 -30.53 -13.24 22.41
CA VAL A 111 -30.04 -14.31 21.53
C VAL A 111 -28.50 -14.36 21.59
N PRO A 112 -27.85 -15.54 21.53
CA PRO A 112 -26.39 -15.62 21.42
C PRO A 112 -25.86 -14.89 20.19
N ILE A 113 -24.61 -14.41 20.28
CA ILE A 113 -23.89 -13.80 19.16
C ILE A 113 -22.81 -14.77 18.70
N ASP A 114 -22.85 -15.12 17.41
CA ASP A 114 -21.78 -15.89 16.78
C ASP A 114 -20.68 -14.94 16.30
N ALA A 115 -19.48 -15.09 16.86
CA ALA A 115 -18.31 -14.35 16.48
C ALA A 115 -17.24 -15.27 15.89
N THR A 116 -16.49 -14.76 14.91
CA THR A 116 -15.37 -15.46 14.31
C THR A 116 -14.09 -14.62 14.38
N LEU A 117 -12.96 -15.30 14.51
CA LEU A 117 -11.63 -14.75 14.27
C LEU A 117 -10.96 -15.57 13.19
N GLY A 118 -10.65 -14.95 12.05
CA GLY A 118 -10.09 -15.64 10.90
C GLY A 118 -8.86 -14.95 10.34
N SER A 119 -8.03 -15.72 9.64
CA SER A 119 -7.05 -15.11 8.72
C SER A 119 -7.79 -14.27 7.67
N PHE A 120 -7.15 -13.22 7.16
CA PHE A 120 -7.74 -12.37 6.13
C PHE A 120 -6.68 -12.00 5.10
N ALA A 121 -7.12 -11.61 3.91
CA ALA A 121 -6.27 -11.14 2.83
C ALA A 121 -6.60 -9.69 2.48
N VAL A 122 -5.56 -8.95 2.08
CA VAL A 122 -5.72 -7.63 1.46
C VAL A 122 -5.25 -7.77 0.01
N SER A 123 -6.02 -7.23 -0.92
CA SER A 123 -5.63 -7.10 -2.31
C SER A 123 -5.82 -5.66 -2.78
N VAL A 124 -5.12 -5.26 -3.82
CA VAL A 124 -5.23 -3.92 -4.41
C VAL A 124 -5.38 -4.03 -5.93
N ARG A 125 -6.24 -3.18 -6.50
CA ARG A 125 -6.46 -3.08 -7.94
C ARG A 125 -6.44 -1.62 -8.40
N PRO A 126 -5.84 -1.32 -9.57
CA PRO A 126 -4.93 -2.19 -10.33
C PRO A 126 -3.66 -2.56 -9.54
N THR A 127 -3.06 -3.72 -9.84
CA THR A 127 -1.78 -4.17 -9.22
C THR A 127 -0.57 -3.55 -9.90
N VAL A 128 -0.72 -3.10 -11.15
CA VAL A 128 0.27 -2.33 -11.89
C VAL A 128 -0.46 -1.28 -12.72
N ASP A 129 0.09 -0.07 -12.77
CA ASP A 129 -0.36 0.96 -13.69
C ASP A 129 0.84 1.76 -14.23
N THR A 130 0.67 2.31 -15.43
CA THR A 130 1.64 3.16 -16.12
C THR A 130 1.01 4.53 -16.39
N LEU A 131 1.56 5.58 -15.79
CA LEU A 131 0.99 6.92 -15.79
C LEU A 131 1.94 7.93 -16.42
N THR A 132 1.41 8.97 -17.06
CA THR A 132 2.21 10.15 -17.41
C THR A 132 2.31 11.07 -16.20
N VAL A 133 3.39 11.85 -16.07
CA VAL A 133 3.49 12.86 -15.00
C VAL A 133 2.29 13.81 -15.06
N GLY A 134 1.64 14.01 -13.92
CA GLY A 134 0.42 14.80 -13.77
C GLY A 134 -0.87 13.95 -13.80
N ASP A 135 -0.82 12.74 -14.37
CA ASP A 135 -1.97 11.84 -14.39
C ASP A 135 -2.23 11.25 -13.01
N THR A 136 -3.47 10.81 -12.81
CA THR A 136 -3.90 10.17 -11.58
C THR A 136 -4.67 8.88 -11.83
N VAL A 137 -4.51 7.92 -10.93
CA VAL A 137 -5.30 6.68 -10.89
C VAL A 137 -5.91 6.49 -9.51
N THR A 138 -7.10 5.91 -9.47
CA THR A 138 -7.71 5.42 -8.23
C THR A 138 -7.34 3.95 -8.04
N LEU A 139 -6.71 3.66 -6.90
CA LEU A 139 -6.52 2.30 -6.42
C LEU A 139 -7.65 1.94 -5.46
N THR A 140 -8.15 0.71 -5.58
CA THR A 140 -9.16 0.13 -4.68
C THR A 140 -8.57 -1.09 -3.99
N ALA A 141 -8.60 -1.08 -2.66
CA ALA A 141 -8.24 -2.23 -1.84
C ALA A 141 -9.49 -3.09 -1.57
N ALA A 142 -9.32 -4.40 -1.51
CA ALA A 142 -10.34 -5.32 -1.03
C ALA A 142 -9.77 -6.12 0.14
N ILE A 143 -10.53 -6.17 1.24
CA ILE A 143 -10.25 -7.01 2.40
C ILE A 143 -11.17 -8.22 2.28
N LEU A 144 -10.62 -9.41 2.29
CA LEU A 144 -11.37 -10.67 2.23
C LEU A 144 -11.14 -11.42 3.53
N ASP A 145 -12.19 -11.87 4.19
CA ASP A 145 -12.08 -12.76 5.34
C ASP A 145 -11.62 -14.18 4.94
N ALA A 146 -11.53 -15.07 5.92
CA ALA A 146 -11.08 -16.45 5.71
C ALA A 146 -11.97 -17.25 4.74
N SER A 147 -13.22 -16.82 4.55
CA SER A 147 -14.17 -17.44 3.61
C SER A 147 -14.08 -16.86 2.20
N GLY A 148 -13.29 -15.80 2.00
CA GLY A 148 -13.23 -15.03 0.76
C GLY A 148 -14.33 -13.97 0.64
N THR A 149 -15.06 -13.68 1.71
CA THR A 149 -16.14 -12.70 1.70
C THR A 149 -15.57 -11.28 1.88
N PRO A 150 -15.99 -10.29 1.08
CA PRO A 150 -15.54 -8.92 1.22
C PRO A 150 -15.94 -8.30 2.56
N VAL A 151 -15.01 -7.59 3.18
CA VAL A 151 -15.21 -6.88 4.44
C VAL A 151 -14.84 -5.41 4.27
N THR A 152 -15.62 -4.54 4.90
CA THR A 152 -15.34 -3.11 4.96
C THR A 152 -14.36 -2.82 6.10
N GLY A 153 -13.37 -1.99 5.83
CA GLY A 153 -12.38 -1.57 6.84
C GLY A 153 -11.63 -0.34 6.37
N GLN A 154 -11.04 0.40 7.32
CA GLN A 154 -10.23 1.57 7.02
C GLN A 154 -8.81 1.14 6.62
N VAL A 155 -8.47 1.29 5.35
CA VAL A 155 -7.15 0.95 4.79
C VAL A 155 -6.24 2.16 4.87
N ALA A 156 -5.02 1.94 5.37
CA ALA A 156 -3.96 2.94 5.33
C ALA A 156 -3.15 2.80 4.04
N TRP A 157 -2.93 3.91 3.35
CA TRP A 157 -2.19 3.98 2.09
C TRP A 157 -0.82 4.63 2.28
N GLY A 158 0.20 4.14 1.58
CA GLY A 158 1.52 4.75 1.55
C GLY A 158 2.28 4.48 0.25
N SER A 159 3.17 5.38 -0.14
CA SER A 159 4.08 5.20 -1.29
C SER A 159 5.51 5.06 -0.78
N VAL A 160 6.24 4.06 -1.27
CA VAL A 160 7.67 3.87 -0.95
C VAL A 160 8.53 4.98 -1.59
N GLY A 161 8.10 5.49 -2.74
CA GLY A 161 8.74 6.56 -3.50
C GLY A 161 7.76 7.70 -3.80
N PRO A 162 7.38 8.52 -2.81
CA PRO A 162 6.39 9.60 -2.99
C PRO A 162 6.85 10.68 -3.97
N ALA A 163 8.16 10.79 -4.22
CA ALA A 163 8.70 11.66 -5.26
C ALA A 163 8.33 11.18 -6.67
N VAL A 164 8.18 9.87 -6.92
CA VAL A 164 7.77 9.32 -8.22
C VAL A 164 6.25 9.38 -8.33
N ALA A 165 5.54 8.86 -7.33
CA ALA A 165 4.09 8.95 -7.26
C ALA A 165 3.63 9.03 -5.80
N SER A 166 2.78 10.01 -5.49
CA SER A 166 2.18 10.19 -4.18
C SER A 166 0.81 9.51 -4.13
N VAL A 167 0.36 9.11 -2.95
CA VAL A 167 -0.97 8.53 -2.73
C VAL A 167 -1.66 9.24 -1.57
N VAL A 168 -2.95 9.50 -1.71
CA VAL A 168 -3.82 10.03 -0.66
C VAL A 168 -5.04 9.13 -0.50
N SER A 169 -5.48 8.89 0.74
CA SER A 169 -6.73 8.16 0.98
C SER A 169 -7.92 9.00 0.54
N THR A 170 -8.88 8.38 -0.16
CA THR A 170 -10.11 9.02 -0.66
C THR A 170 -11.38 8.39 -0.10
N GLY A 171 -11.26 7.38 0.75
CA GLY A 171 -12.35 6.65 1.37
C GLY A 171 -11.84 5.43 2.14
N PRO A 172 -12.74 4.59 2.70
CA PRO A 172 -12.36 3.44 3.53
C PRO A 172 -11.34 2.52 2.86
N GLN A 173 -11.51 2.25 1.57
CA GLN A 173 -10.69 1.29 0.83
C GLN A 173 -10.21 1.85 -0.52
N THR A 174 -10.25 3.17 -0.71
CA THR A 174 -9.81 3.82 -1.96
C THR A 174 -8.68 4.81 -1.71
N GLY A 175 -7.71 4.83 -2.62
CA GLY A 175 -6.60 5.77 -2.60
C GLY A 175 -6.36 6.35 -3.98
N ARG A 176 -6.18 7.66 -4.08
CA ARG A 176 -5.84 8.33 -5.33
C ARG A 176 -4.32 8.53 -5.42
N VAL A 177 -3.73 7.97 -6.45
CA VAL A 177 -2.32 8.13 -6.78
C VAL A 177 -2.15 9.27 -7.78
N THR A 178 -1.14 10.12 -7.58
CA THR A 178 -0.74 11.17 -8.53
C THR A 178 0.71 10.94 -8.97
N ALA A 179 0.94 10.84 -10.28
CA ALA A 179 2.28 10.71 -10.84
C ALA A 179 3.01 12.05 -10.83
N MET A 180 4.21 12.07 -10.24
CA MET A 180 4.96 13.31 -9.97
C MET A 180 6.24 13.40 -10.78
N HIS A 181 7.03 12.32 -10.86
CA HIS A 181 8.30 12.28 -11.60
C HIS A 181 8.45 10.91 -12.28
N PRO A 182 9.14 10.81 -13.43
CA PRO A 182 9.47 9.54 -14.05
C PRO A 182 10.24 8.61 -13.10
N GLY A 183 9.95 7.33 -13.21
CA GLY A 183 10.51 6.28 -12.37
C GLY A 183 9.50 5.19 -12.04
N ARG A 184 9.90 4.29 -11.15
CA ARG A 184 9.07 3.19 -10.66
C ARG A 184 8.96 3.28 -9.15
N THR A 185 7.75 3.16 -8.61
CA THR A 185 7.50 3.11 -7.17
C THR A 185 6.44 2.05 -6.85
N THR A 186 6.34 1.71 -5.58
CA THR A 186 5.32 0.82 -5.04
C THR A 186 4.43 1.60 -4.09
N VAL A 187 3.12 1.45 -4.27
CA VAL A 187 2.09 1.91 -3.35
C VAL A 187 1.60 0.72 -2.54
N ALA A 188 1.56 0.86 -1.22
CA ALA A 188 1.08 -0.15 -0.28
C ALA A 188 -0.28 0.24 0.29
N ALA A 189 -1.24 -0.68 0.23
CA ALA A 189 -2.49 -0.67 0.98
C ALA A 189 -2.32 -1.58 2.20
N THR A 190 -2.54 -1.07 3.40
CA THR A 190 -2.33 -1.80 4.65
C THR A 190 -3.59 -1.84 5.50
N TYR A 191 -3.90 -3.02 6.03
CA TYR A 191 -5.01 -3.24 6.96
C TYR A 191 -4.63 -4.33 7.95
N GLY A 192 -4.72 -4.02 9.25
CA GLY A 192 -4.43 -4.99 10.31
C GLY A 192 -3.02 -5.59 10.24
N GLY A 193 -2.01 -4.84 9.80
CA GLY A 193 -0.64 -5.36 9.62
C GLY A 193 -0.40 -6.15 8.33
N THR A 194 -1.44 -6.46 7.56
CA THR A 194 -1.34 -7.11 6.24
C THR A 194 -1.27 -6.05 5.15
N ALA A 195 -0.37 -6.22 4.18
CA ALA A 195 -0.15 -5.28 3.09
C ALA A 195 -0.46 -5.90 1.71
N ALA A 196 -1.06 -5.10 0.82
CA ALA A 196 -1.14 -5.37 -0.62
C ALA A 196 -0.38 -4.28 -1.38
N LEU A 197 0.28 -4.67 -2.47
CA LEU A 197 1.18 -3.79 -3.21
C LEU A 197 0.67 -3.55 -4.63
N ALA A 198 0.70 -2.29 -5.05
CA ALA A 198 0.51 -1.87 -6.43
C ALA A 198 1.80 -1.22 -6.95
N THR A 199 2.25 -1.60 -8.14
CA THR A 199 3.39 -0.95 -8.80
C THR A 199 2.91 0.21 -9.65
N ILE A 200 3.49 1.38 -9.48
CA ILE A 200 3.25 2.53 -10.34
C ILE A 200 4.51 2.80 -11.15
N VAL A 201 4.37 2.81 -12.46
CA VAL A 201 5.42 3.18 -13.42
C VAL A 201 5.06 4.53 -14.01
N VAL A 202 6.02 5.45 -14.03
CA VAL A 202 5.89 6.74 -14.69
C VAL A 202 6.99 6.80 -15.75
N PRO A 203 6.69 6.54 -17.03
CA PRO A 203 7.69 6.56 -18.09
C PRO A 203 8.25 7.96 -18.32
N GLY A 204 9.45 8.01 -18.88
CA GLY A 204 10.09 9.24 -19.30
C GLY A 204 11.49 9.45 -18.75
N TRP A 205 12.10 10.49 -19.30
CA TRP A 205 13.50 10.82 -19.15
C TRP A 205 13.66 12.32 -18.94
N TYR A 206 14.82 12.75 -18.45
CA TYR A 206 15.16 14.14 -18.25
C TYR A 206 16.31 14.56 -19.15
N ALA A 207 16.16 15.74 -19.75
CA ALA A 207 17.25 16.48 -20.36
C ALA A 207 17.39 17.84 -19.66
N SER A 208 18.61 18.36 -19.52
CA SER A 208 18.86 19.68 -18.92
C SER A 208 19.97 20.42 -19.65
N PRO A 209 20.04 21.77 -19.57
CA PRO A 209 21.11 22.54 -20.20
C PRO A 209 22.52 22.14 -19.72
N SER A 210 22.64 21.74 -18.45
CA SER A 210 23.88 21.23 -17.85
C SER A 210 23.97 19.69 -17.87
N GLY A 211 23.11 19.04 -18.65
CA GLY A 211 23.11 17.59 -18.80
C GLY A 211 24.35 17.10 -19.54
N SER A 212 24.54 15.78 -19.55
CA SER A 212 25.67 15.18 -20.26
C SER A 212 25.26 13.90 -20.96
N SER A 213 25.97 13.56 -22.03
CA SER A 213 25.77 12.31 -22.76
C SER A 213 26.05 11.06 -21.93
N ALA A 214 26.85 11.18 -20.86
CA ALA A 214 27.12 10.14 -19.88
C ALA A 214 26.05 10.04 -18.77
N GLY A 215 25.00 10.87 -18.82
CA GLY A 215 23.84 10.80 -17.93
C GLY A 215 23.06 9.50 -18.10
N ASP A 216 22.18 9.21 -17.14
CA ASP A 216 21.28 8.06 -17.21
C ASP A 216 19.86 8.44 -17.62
N GLY A 217 19.60 9.74 -17.86
CA GLY A 217 18.30 10.27 -18.23
C GLY A 217 17.33 10.36 -17.05
N SER A 218 17.78 10.12 -15.81
CA SER A 218 16.98 10.24 -14.59
C SER A 218 17.42 11.47 -13.78
N ARG A 219 17.85 11.29 -12.52
CA ARG A 219 18.48 12.32 -11.69
C ARG A 219 19.81 12.81 -12.26
N ARG A 220 20.42 12.07 -13.20
CA ARG A 220 21.56 12.50 -14.01
C ARG A 220 21.10 12.74 -15.45
N PRO A 221 20.49 13.90 -15.73
CA PRO A 221 19.84 14.16 -17.02
C PRO A 221 20.84 14.14 -18.17
N TRP A 222 20.32 13.82 -19.35
CA TRP A 222 21.08 13.97 -20.60
C TRP A 222 21.20 15.43 -21.02
N ASP A 223 22.19 15.75 -21.85
CA ASP A 223 22.10 16.93 -22.69
C ASP A 223 20.99 16.73 -23.75
N LEU A 224 20.50 17.83 -24.33
CA LEU A 224 19.35 17.78 -25.24
C LEU A 224 19.63 16.97 -26.50
N GLN A 225 20.82 17.08 -27.10
CA GLN A 225 21.14 16.32 -28.32
C GLN A 225 21.14 14.82 -28.02
N THR A 226 21.72 14.38 -26.90
CA THR A 226 21.72 12.97 -26.49
C THR A 226 20.31 12.43 -26.30
N ALA A 227 19.43 13.21 -25.66
CA ALA A 227 18.03 12.83 -25.48
C ALA A 227 17.30 12.72 -26.84
N LEU A 228 17.47 13.71 -27.72
CA LEU A 228 16.87 13.75 -29.06
C LEU A 228 17.42 12.68 -30.03
N SER A 229 18.60 12.14 -29.76
CA SER A 229 19.15 10.98 -30.48
C SER A 229 18.65 9.63 -29.94
N GLY A 230 17.68 9.63 -29.02
CA GLY A 230 17.10 8.42 -28.43
C GLY A 230 17.99 7.71 -27.42
N SER A 231 19.14 8.31 -27.06
CA SER A 231 20.03 7.84 -25.99
C SER A 231 20.37 6.36 -26.07
N GLN A 232 20.84 5.92 -27.25
CA GLN A 232 21.18 4.53 -27.56
C GLN A 232 19.98 3.57 -27.47
N GLY A 233 18.79 4.05 -27.85
CA GLY A 233 17.56 3.27 -27.83
C GLY A 233 16.93 3.13 -26.44
N ARG A 234 17.30 3.97 -25.47
CA ARG A 234 16.63 3.99 -24.17
C ARG A 234 15.28 4.69 -24.22
N VAL A 235 15.15 5.69 -25.09
CA VAL A 235 13.89 6.38 -25.33
C VAL A 235 13.03 5.51 -26.25
N GLN A 236 11.88 5.08 -25.76
CA GLN A 236 10.94 4.19 -26.44
C GLN A 236 9.63 4.93 -26.80
N PRO A 237 8.87 4.44 -27.79
CA PRO A 237 7.51 4.94 -28.06
C PRO A 237 6.67 5.02 -26.77
N GLY A 238 6.03 6.16 -26.53
CA GLY A 238 5.26 6.46 -25.31
C GLY A 238 6.03 7.16 -24.20
N ASP A 239 7.36 7.27 -24.29
CA ASP A 239 8.16 8.02 -23.33
C ASP A 239 7.96 9.54 -23.47
N THR A 240 8.06 10.24 -22.35
CA THR A 240 8.21 11.69 -22.33
C THR A 240 9.64 12.09 -21.97
N ILE A 241 10.31 12.87 -22.81
CA ILE A 241 11.55 13.58 -22.47
C ILE A 241 11.18 14.94 -21.89
N TRP A 242 11.46 15.11 -20.60
CA TRP A 242 11.22 16.32 -19.84
C TRP A 242 12.41 17.26 -19.89
N LEU A 243 12.22 18.43 -20.49
CA LEU A 243 13.22 19.50 -20.51
C LEU A 243 13.17 20.28 -19.20
N ARG A 244 14.25 20.20 -18.43
CA ARG A 244 14.46 21.03 -17.24
C ARG A 244 14.67 22.50 -17.61
N GLY A 245 14.43 23.38 -16.64
CA GLY A 245 14.51 24.82 -16.84
C GLY A 245 15.89 25.31 -17.26
N GLY A 246 15.90 26.34 -18.11
CA GLY A 246 17.11 27.02 -18.60
C GLY A 246 17.19 27.05 -20.13
N THR A 247 18.32 27.57 -20.63
CA THR A 247 18.55 27.78 -22.06
C THR A 247 19.42 26.67 -22.65
N TYR A 248 18.88 25.95 -23.61
CA TYR A 248 19.57 24.95 -24.41
C TYR A 248 20.13 25.62 -25.65
N GLN A 249 21.44 25.90 -25.65
CA GLN A 249 22.11 26.58 -26.76
C GLN A 249 22.67 25.56 -27.75
N GLY A 250 22.44 25.78 -29.04
CA GLY A 250 23.06 25.03 -30.12
C GLY A 250 22.08 24.59 -31.22
N SER A 251 22.60 23.83 -32.17
CA SER A 251 21.82 23.20 -33.23
C SER A 251 21.46 21.77 -32.82
N PHE A 252 20.17 21.44 -32.87
CA PHE A 252 19.67 20.13 -32.43
C PHE A 252 18.95 19.41 -33.57
N THR A 253 19.23 18.11 -33.72
CA THR A 253 18.52 17.23 -34.65
C THR A 253 17.86 16.10 -33.87
N SER A 254 16.57 15.87 -34.13
CA SER A 254 15.83 14.74 -33.56
C SER A 254 15.90 13.53 -34.47
N THR A 255 16.19 12.36 -33.89
CA THR A 255 16.03 11.05 -34.54
C THR A 255 15.07 10.16 -33.75
N LEU A 256 14.27 10.76 -32.87
CA LEU A 256 13.26 10.05 -32.09
C LEU A 256 12.21 9.44 -33.02
N ASN A 257 11.83 8.20 -32.72
CA ASN A 257 10.87 7.45 -33.53
C ASN A 257 9.76 6.88 -32.64
N GLY A 258 8.69 7.65 -32.48
CA GLY A 258 7.47 7.22 -31.80
C GLY A 258 6.43 6.70 -32.80
N SER A 259 5.30 6.19 -32.30
CA SER A 259 4.15 5.83 -33.14
C SER A 259 2.95 6.72 -32.83
N GLU A 260 1.92 6.68 -33.67
CA GLU A 260 0.67 7.40 -33.40
C GLU A 260 -0.01 6.91 -32.10
N ALA A 261 0.04 5.60 -31.84
CA ALA A 261 -0.51 5.01 -30.62
C ALA A 261 0.35 5.26 -29.37
N ALA A 262 1.63 5.59 -29.54
CA ALA A 262 2.58 5.83 -28.47
C ALA A 262 3.64 6.85 -28.91
N PRO A 263 3.28 8.15 -28.99
CA PRO A 263 4.22 9.18 -29.43
C PRO A 263 5.33 9.36 -28.39
N ILE A 264 6.53 9.71 -28.84
CA ILE A 264 7.58 10.23 -27.95
C ILE A 264 7.33 11.72 -27.79
N VAL A 265 7.11 12.17 -26.56
CA VAL A 265 6.79 13.57 -26.27
C VAL A 265 8.03 14.28 -25.73
N VAL A 266 8.46 15.37 -26.36
CA VAL A 266 9.49 16.26 -25.80
C VAL A 266 8.80 17.51 -25.30
N ARG A 267 8.87 17.79 -24.00
CA ARG A 267 8.18 18.96 -23.42
C ARG A 267 8.88 19.52 -22.19
N GLN A 268 8.62 20.80 -21.89
CA GLN A 268 9.12 21.43 -20.68
C GLN A 268 8.59 20.75 -19.41
N TYR A 269 9.41 20.70 -18.37
CA TYR A 269 8.99 20.22 -17.07
C TYR A 269 7.95 21.15 -16.44
N PRO A 270 6.87 20.64 -15.79
CA PRO A 270 5.82 21.50 -15.26
C PRO A 270 6.38 22.49 -14.23
N GLY A 271 6.01 23.77 -14.36
CA GLY A 271 6.52 24.85 -13.51
C GLY A 271 7.92 25.36 -13.87
N GLU A 272 8.62 24.75 -14.81
CA GLU A 272 9.92 25.19 -15.30
C GLU A 272 9.81 25.79 -16.72
N ARG A 273 10.73 26.70 -17.07
CA ARG A 273 10.83 27.27 -18.42
C ARG A 273 12.08 26.73 -19.12
N ALA A 274 11.87 25.91 -20.14
CA ALA A 274 12.91 25.49 -21.07
C ALA A 274 12.91 26.44 -22.29
N THR A 275 14.08 26.94 -22.68
CA THR A 275 14.25 27.77 -23.88
C THR A 275 15.25 27.10 -24.79
N VAL A 276 14.84 26.69 -25.98
CA VAL A 276 15.76 26.16 -27.00
C VAL A 276 16.21 27.33 -27.85
N ASP A 277 17.48 27.66 -27.76
CA ASP A 277 18.10 28.78 -28.46
C ASP A 277 19.01 28.27 -29.58
N GLY A 278 18.51 28.36 -30.80
CA GLY A 278 19.20 27.91 -32.01
C GLY A 278 20.29 28.86 -32.51
N ALA A 279 20.82 29.77 -31.68
CA ALA A 279 21.83 30.77 -32.05
C ALA A 279 23.19 30.14 -32.42
N ASN A 280 23.21 29.52 -33.59
CA ASN A 280 24.28 29.35 -34.59
C ASN A 280 23.80 28.52 -35.80
N ALA A 281 22.48 28.43 -36.06
CA ALA A 281 21.98 27.88 -37.32
C ALA A 281 21.93 28.98 -38.40
N PRO A 282 22.73 28.91 -39.48
CA PRO A 282 22.39 29.65 -40.68
C PRO A 282 21.11 29.03 -41.23
N SER A 283 19.95 29.61 -40.86
CA SER A 283 18.62 29.31 -41.40
C SER A 283 18.39 27.85 -41.82
N ALA A 284 17.95 26.99 -40.90
CA ALA A 284 17.34 25.72 -41.27
C ALA A 284 16.28 25.30 -40.25
N ASN A 285 15.16 24.83 -40.78
CA ASN A 285 13.89 24.53 -40.11
C ASN A 285 14.02 23.51 -38.98
N LEU A 286 13.19 23.67 -37.95
CA LEU A 286 12.75 22.54 -37.13
C LEU A 286 11.90 21.64 -38.05
N VAL A 287 12.44 20.48 -38.41
CA VAL A 287 11.71 19.34 -39.00
C VAL A 287 11.59 18.27 -37.93
#